data_AF-A0A1G0WG94-F1
#
_entry.id   AF-A0A1G0WG94-F1
#
_cell.length_a   1.000
_cell.length_b   1.000
_cell.length_c   1.000
_cell.angle_alpha   90.00
_cell.angle_beta   90.00
_cell.angle_gamma   90.00
#
_symmetry.space_group_name_H-M   'P 1'
#
loop_
_entity.id
_entity.type
_entity.pdbx_description
1 polymer ?
#
loop_
_entity_poly.entity_id
_entity_poly.type
_entity_poly.pdbx_seq_one_letter_code
_entity_poly.pdbx_strand_id
1 'polypeptide(L)'
;MKTKFFLCLLLFILIFLNFTTSSARISKDEYQLSTLDELENYIKQNKHLPDIPSATEVEANGIQLGEMQGKLLKKIEELTLYVIELKKEIKQIKKGKKK
;
A
#
# COMPACT_ATOMS: atom_id res chain seq x y z
N MET A 1 -27.43 -30.14 0.95
CA MET A 1 -26.20 -29.55 0.37
C MET A 1 -26.28 -28.03 0.17
N LYS A 2 -27.45 -27.44 -0.14
CA LYS A 2 -27.58 -26.01 -0.43
C LYS A 2 -27.28 -25.08 0.77
N THR A 3 -27.55 -25.53 1.99
CA THR A 3 -27.34 -24.74 3.23
C THR A 3 -25.87 -24.63 3.65
N LYS A 4 -25.05 -25.66 3.43
CA LYS A 4 -23.59 -25.59 3.67
C LYS A 4 -22.86 -24.70 2.66
N PHE A 5 -23.35 -24.63 1.42
CA PHE A 5 -22.81 -23.74 0.39
C PHE A 5 -23.10 -22.27 0.69
N PHE A 6 -24.31 -21.97 1.16
CA PHE A 6 -24.69 -20.62 1.58
C PHE A 6 -23.94 -20.16 2.84
N LEU A 7 -23.71 -21.07 3.79
CA LEU A 7 -22.92 -20.78 4.99
C LEU A 7 -21.44 -20.53 4.65
N CYS A 8 -20.88 -21.24 3.66
CA CYS A 8 -19.52 -21.03 3.16
C CYS A 8 -19.38 -19.70 2.41
N LEU A 9 -20.37 -19.35 1.57
CA LEU A 9 -20.42 -18.05 0.89
C LEU A 9 -20.59 -16.89 1.88
N LEU A 10 -21.40 -17.08 2.93
CA LEU A 10 -21.58 -16.12 4.01
C LEU A 10 -20.31 -15.94 4.85
N LEU A 11 -19.58 -17.04 5.13
CA LEU A 11 -18.27 -16.99 5.78
C LEU A 11 -17.24 -16.26 4.91
N PHE A 12 -17.26 -16.46 3.58
CA PHE A 12 -16.37 -15.77 2.65
C PHE A 12 -16.66 -14.25 2.59
N ILE A 13 -17.94 -13.86 2.60
CA ILE A 13 -18.37 -12.46 2.63
C ILE A 13 -18.05 -11.81 3.98
N LEU A 14 -18.21 -12.53 5.09
CA LEU A 14 -17.84 -12.05 6.43
C LEU A 14 -16.32 -11.89 6.58
N ILE A 15 -15.51 -12.77 6.01
CA ILE A 15 -14.04 -12.58 5.92
C ILE A 15 -13.71 -11.33 5.10
N PHE A 16 -14.42 -11.10 3.98
CA PHE A 16 -14.23 -9.93 3.12
C PHE A 16 -14.61 -8.60 3.81
N LEU A 17 -15.65 -8.60 4.66
CA LEU A 17 -16.11 -7.42 5.41
C LEU A 17 -15.27 -7.10 6.65
N ASN A 18 -14.69 -8.10 7.32
CA ASN A 18 -13.81 -7.86 8.48
C ASN A 18 -12.42 -7.33 8.09
N PHE A 19 -12.03 -7.40 6.81
CA PHE A 19 -10.77 -6.84 6.31
C PHE A 19 -10.79 -5.30 6.21
N THR A 20 -11.97 -4.67 6.26
CA THR A 20 -12.11 -3.23 5.95
C THR A 20 -12.09 -2.30 7.17
N THR A 21 -11.97 -2.81 8.40
CA THR A 21 -12.05 -1.96 9.61
C THR A 21 -10.72 -1.66 10.29
N SER A 22 -9.60 -2.22 9.81
CA SER A 22 -8.29 -1.69 10.19
C SER A 22 -7.90 -0.57 9.22
N SER A 23 -8.52 0.61 9.39
CA SER A 23 -7.90 1.85 8.95
C SER A 23 -6.72 2.13 9.91
N ALA A 24 -5.62 1.39 9.76
CA ALA A 24 -4.33 1.91 10.14
C ALA A 24 -4.11 3.11 9.21
N ARG A 25 -4.42 4.32 9.69
CA ARG A 25 -4.02 5.54 9.00
C ARG A 25 -2.60 5.81 9.46
N ILE A 26 -1.64 5.68 8.57
CA ILE A 26 -0.32 6.28 8.69
C ILE A 26 -0.53 7.78 8.89
N SER A 27 -0.51 8.19 10.15
CA SER A 27 -0.45 9.60 10.52
C SER A 27 0.95 10.11 10.18
N LYS A 28 1.04 11.36 9.71
CA LYS A 28 2.30 12.01 9.34
C LYS A 28 3.39 11.95 10.43
N ASP A 29 2.99 11.75 11.69
CA ASP A 29 3.89 11.74 12.84
C ASP A 29 4.56 10.38 13.10
N GLU A 30 4.00 9.28 12.61
CA GLU A 30 4.56 7.92 12.81
C GLU A 30 5.36 7.41 11.62
N TYR A 31 5.31 8.10 10.48
CA TYR A 31 5.99 7.66 9.27
C TYR A 31 6.65 8.83 8.55
N GLN A 32 7.98 8.88 8.61
CA GLN A 32 8.77 9.76 7.74
C GLN A 32 8.60 9.27 6.29
N LEU A 33 7.63 9.87 5.60
CA LEU A 33 7.45 9.68 4.17
C LEU A 33 8.75 10.14 3.47
N SER A 34 9.45 9.21 2.84
CA SER A 34 10.58 9.56 1.99
C SER A 34 10.11 10.48 0.87
N THR A 35 10.99 11.33 0.37
CA THR A 35 10.68 12.09 -0.85
C THR A 35 10.63 11.14 -2.05
N LEU A 36 9.88 11.50 -3.10
CA LEU A 36 9.87 10.72 -4.34
C LEU A 36 11.27 10.64 -4.98
N ASP A 37 12.10 11.66 -4.80
CA ASP A 37 13.49 11.69 -5.28
C ASP A 37 14.37 10.67 -4.55
N GLU A 38 14.26 10.58 -3.22
CA GLU A 38 14.95 9.56 -2.43
C GLU A 38 14.50 8.15 -2.81
N LEU A 39 13.20 7.96 -3.01
CA LEU A 39 12.64 6.68 -3.45
C LEU A 39 13.14 6.30 -4.84
N GLU A 40 13.18 7.25 -5.78
CA GLU A 40 13.72 7.02 -7.12
C GLU A 40 15.20 6.60 -7.07
N ASN A 41 16.00 7.30 -6.27
CA ASN A 41 17.41 6.96 -6.07
C ASN A 41 17.58 5.56 -5.48
N TYR A 42 16.76 5.21 -4.49
CA TYR A 42 16.77 3.87 -3.91
C TYR A 42 16.45 2.80 -4.95
N ILE A 43 15.39 2.98 -5.74
CA ILE A 43 14.98 2.02 -6.77
C ILE A 43 16.07 1.88 -7.85
N LYS A 44 16.72 2.98 -8.25
CA LYS A 44 17.81 2.94 -9.22
C LYS A 44 18.99 2.10 -8.73
N GLN A 45 19.34 2.22 -7.46
CA GLN A 45 20.46 1.52 -6.83
C GLN A 45 20.14 0.06 -6.51
N ASN A 46 18.99 -0.21 -5.90
CA ASN A 46 18.66 -1.51 -5.32
C ASN A 46 17.77 -2.38 -6.22
N LYS A 47 17.14 -1.82 -7.26
CA LYS A 47 16.23 -2.52 -8.19
C LYS A 47 14.96 -3.13 -7.57
N HIS A 48 14.72 -2.90 -6.29
CA HIS A 48 13.49 -3.25 -5.59
C HIS A 48 13.03 -2.07 -4.72
N LEU A 49 11.81 -2.17 -4.18
CA LEU A 49 11.28 -1.18 -3.26
C LEU A 49 11.90 -1.33 -1.86
N PRO A 50 12.00 -0.25 -1.08
CA PRO A 50 12.34 -0.33 0.33
C PRO A 50 11.38 -1.27 1.06
N ASP A 51 11.89 -1.98 2.07
CA ASP A 51 11.18 -2.96 2.90
C ASP A 51 10.68 -4.23 2.16
N ILE A 52 10.69 -4.25 0.83
CA ILE A 52 10.31 -5.40 0.01
C ILE A 52 11.58 -6.15 -0.39
N PRO A 53 11.69 -7.45 -0.05
CA PRO A 53 12.86 -8.23 -0.43
C PRO A 53 12.96 -8.35 -1.96
N SER A 54 14.19 -8.45 -2.43
CA SER A 54 14.48 -8.75 -3.84
C SER A 54 13.99 -10.16 -4.21
N ALA A 55 13.79 -10.40 -5.51
CA ALA A 55 13.42 -11.72 -6.00
C ALA A 55 14.42 -12.81 -5.55
N THR A 56 15.72 -12.49 -5.57
CA THR A 56 16.79 -13.39 -5.13
C THR A 56 16.71 -13.71 -3.63
N GLU A 57 16.32 -12.75 -2.78
CA GLU A 57 16.14 -13.00 -1.34
C GLU A 57 14.89 -13.84 -1.06
N VAL A 58 13.82 -13.63 -1.83
CA VAL A 58 12.59 -14.44 -1.72
C VAL A 58 12.85 -15.89 -2.18
N GLU A 59 13.63 -16.09 -3.23
CA GLU A 59 14.02 -17.42 -3.70
C GLU A 59 14.90 -18.15 -2.68
N ALA A 60 15.84 -17.45 -2.03
CA ALA A 60 16.76 -18.05 -1.08
C ALA A 60 16.13 -18.35 0.29
N ASN A 61 15.34 -17.42 0.84
CA ASN A 61 14.87 -17.47 2.23
C ASN A 61 13.37 -17.76 2.36
N GLY A 62 12.63 -17.73 1.26
CA GLY A 62 11.17 -17.69 1.28
C GLY A 62 10.63 -16.39 1.89
N ILE A 63 9.30 -16.25 1.94
CA ILE A 63 8.66 -15.13 2.62
C ILE A 63 7.36 -15.56 3.29
N GLN A 64 7.09 -15.02 4.48
CA GLN A 64 5.80 -15.19 5.12
C GLN A 64 4.75 -14.33 4.41
N LEU A 65 3.72 -14.98 3.87
CA LEU A 65 2.66 -14.31 3.10
C LEU A 65 1.96 -13.20 3.89
N GLY A 66 1.73 -13.40 5.19
CA GLY A 66 1.13 -12.39 6.07
C GLY A 66 1.99 -11.13 6.22
N GLU A 67 3.31 -11.29 6.33
CA GLU A 67 4.26 -10.18 6.40
C GLU A 67 4.31 -9.42 5.07
N MET A 68 4.35 -10.13 3.95
CA MET A 68 4.30 -9.52 2.61
C MET A 68 3.01 -8.73 2.43
N GLN A 69 1.87 -9.26 2.85
CA GLN A 69 0.59 -8.58 2.74
C GLN A 69 0.56 -7.29 3.56
N GLY A 70 1.12 -7.29 4.77
CA GLY A 70 1.26 -6.08 5.59
C GLY A 70 2.15 -5.02 4.92
N LYS A 71 3.29 -5.44 4.37
CA LYS A 71 4.21 -4.55 3.63
C LYS A 71 3.54 -3.96 2.38
N LEU A 72 2.75 -4.75 1.65
CA LEU A 72 2.00 -4.26 0.48
C LEU A 72 0.94 -3.22 0.87
N LEU A 73 0.19 -3.45 1.94
CA LEU A 73 -0.80 -2.48 2.42
C LEU A 73 -0.15 -1.15 2.80
N LYS A 74 0.99 -1.19 3.49
CA LYS A 74 1.79 -0.02 3.81
C LYS A 74 2.20 0.77 2.55
N LYS A 75 2.65 0.08 1.49
CA LYS A 75 3.01 0.72 0.20
C LYS A 75 1.80 1.31 -0.53
N ILE A 76 0.63 0.68 -0.44
CA ILE A 76 -0.61 1.23 -1.00
C ILE A 76 -1.00 2.53 -0.30
N GLU A 77 -0.82 2.59 1.02
CA GLU A 77 -1.11 3.79 1.79
C GLU A 77 -0.12 4.93 1.48
N GLU A 78 1.18 4.65 1.46
CA GLU A 78 2.22 5.60 1.01
C GLU A 78 1.89 6.16 -0.39
N LEU A 79 1.53 5.29 -1.34
CA LEU A 79 1.12 5.70 -2.69
C LEU A 79 -0.10 6.60 -2.69
N THR A 80 -1.09 6.30 -1.86
CA THR A 80 -2.31 7.11 -1.73
C THR A 80 -1.99 8.51 -1.20
N LEU A 81 -1.05 8.63 -0.26
CA LEU A 81 -0.58 9.92 0.25
C LEU A 81 0.10 10.75 -0.85
N TYR A 82 1.00 10.16 -1.64
CA TYR A 82 1.62 10.85 -2.79
C TYR A 82 0.57 11.32 -3.81
N VAL A 83 -0.44 10.48 -4.12
CA VAL A 83 -1.51 10.85 -5.06
C VAL A 83 -2.35 12.02 -4.52
N ILE A 84 -2.63 12.07 -3.22
CA ILE A 84 -3.35 13.18 -2.59
C ILE A 84 -2.52 14.47 -2.70
N GLU A 85 -1.22 14.40 -2.47
CA GLU A 85 -0.28 15.53 -2.61
C GLU A 85 -0.22 16.05 -4.04
N LEU A 86 0.02 15.16 -5.01
CA LEU A 86 0.00 15.49 -6.45
C LEU A 86 -1.32 16.16 -6.86
N LYS A 87 -2.46 15.65 -6.36
CA LYS A 87 -3.77 16.26 -6.65
C LYS A 87 -3.90 17.67 -6.08
N LYS A 88 -3.31 17.95 -4.90
CA LYS A 88 -3.29 19.30 -4.31
C LYS A 88 -2.45 20.26 -5.15
N GLU A 89 -1.25 19.84 -5.59
CA GLU A 89 -0.38 20.62 -6.46
C GLU A 89 -1.06 20.95 -7.79
N ILE A 90 -1.65 19.94 -8.46
CA ILE A 90 -2.39 20.14 -9.71
C ILE A 90 -3.52 21.15 -9.52
N LYS A 91 -4.23 21.09 -8.39
CA LYS A 91 -5.32 22.04 -8.07
C LYS A 91 -4.78 23.46 -7.88
N GLN A 92 -3.61 23.63 -7.27
CA GLN A 92 -2.95 24.93 -7.11
C GLN A 92 -2.52 25.50 -8.46
N ILE A 93 -1.86 24.70 -9.30
CA ILE A 93 -1.43 25.09 -10.66
C ILE A 93 -2.64 25.52 -11.50
N LYS A 94 -3.73 24.74 -11.46
CA LYS A 94 -4.98 25.07 -12.20
C LYS A 94 -5.67 26.34 -11.72
N LYS A 95 -5.56 26.69 -10.43
CA LYS A 95 -6.07 27.96 -9.89
C LYS A 95 -5.23 29.15 -10.36
N GLY A 96 -3.90 29.00 -10.39
CA GLY A 96 -2.99 30.04 -10.88
C GLY A 96 -3.21 30.38 -12.36
N LYS A 97 -3.52 29.38 -13.20
CA LYS A 97 -3.85 29.56 -14.63
C LYS A 97 -5.23 30.16 -14.93
N LYS A 98 -6.07 30.37 -13.90
CA LYS A 98 -7.42 30.95 -14.03
C LYS A 98 -7.49 32.41 -13.57
N LYS A 99 -6.37 33.00 -13.16
CA LYS A 99 -6.21 34.44 -12.99
C LYS A 99 -5.55 35.02 -14.24
#